data_AF-A0A0R3PKB2-F1
#
_entry.id   AF-A0A0R3PKB2-F1
#
_cell.length_a   1.000
_cell.length_b   1.000
_cell.length_c   1.000
_cell.angle_alpha   90.00
_cell.angle_beta   90.00
_cell.angle_gamma   90.00
#
_symmetry.space_group_name_H-M   'P 1'
#
loop_
_entity.id
_entity.type
_entity.pdbx_description
1 polymer ?
#
loop_
_entity_poly.entity_id
_entity_poly.type
_entity_poly.pdbx_seq_one_letter_code
_entity_poly.pdbx_strand_id
1 'polypeptide(L)'
;MAAQKEFDGIETVLEESLKDRNYEEVRRILYGRAFPVLELSQKAKDLAVNGNFELKAYSVSAQAEQLRAPRRVRITAIQNSIVLATTAPVCQQRKALHEKISAMIEVAALAGANIVCLQEAWTMPFAFCTRERLPWTEFAESAEYGPTTQFLSQVGKLSQKEEKLSANKVYVEAHEDFVLFAVV
;
A
#
# COMPACT_ATOMS: atom_id res chain seq x y z
N MET A 1 15.15 30.37 2.35
CA MET A 1 14.20 30.16 3.45
C MET A 1 14.55 28.81 4.05
N ALA A 2 14.81 28.73 5.36
CA ALA A 2 15.00 27.44 6.01
C ALA A 2 13.71 26.65 5.84
N ALA A 3 13.78 25.45 5.23
CA ALA A 3 12.62 24.59 5.12
C ALA A 3 12.11 24.34 6.55
N GLN A 4 10.88 24.78 6.84
CA GLN A 4 10.20 24.39 8.07
C GLN A 4 10.12 22.86 8.07
N LYS A 5 10.44 22.24 9.21
CA LYS A 5 10.26 20.79 9.38
C LYS A 5 8.80 20.47 9.03
N GLU A 6 8.60 19.66 8.00
CA GLU A 6 7.26 19.27 7.57
C GLU A 6 6.57 18.47 8.68
N PHE A 7 5.24 18.50 8.69
CA PHE A 7 4.45 17.78 9.67
C PHE A 7 4.53 16.27 9.37
N ASP A 8 5.22 15.52 10.24
CA ASP A 8 5.51 14.09 10.06
C ASP A 8 4.26 13.20 10.17
N GLY A 9 3.21 13.65 10.86
CA GLY A 9 1.94 12.95 10.98
C GLY A 9 1.24 13.15 12.33
N ILE A 10 -0.06 12.83 12.37
CA ILE A 10 -0.87 12.96 13.59
C ILE A 10 -0.34 12.04 14.69
N GLU A 11 -0.03 10.78 14.36
CA GLU A 11 0.46 9.81 15.35
C GLU A 11 1.74 10.28 16.04
N THR A 12 2.73 10.75 15.26
CA THR A 12 4.01 11.26 15.78
C THR A 12 3.79 12.43 16.74
N VAL A 13 2.94 13.38 16.37
CA VAL A 13 2.67 14.54 17.22
C VAL A 13 1.91 14.14 18.48
N LEU A 14 0.96 13.21 18.40
CA LEU A 14 0.26 12.71 19.57
C LEU A 14 1.21 11.98 20.53
N GLU A 15 2.13 11.16 20.00
CA GLU A 15 3.13 10.43 20.79
C GLU A 15 4.14 11.36 21.48
N GLU A 16 4.56 12.42 20.80
CA GLU A 16 5.50 13.41 21.37
C GLU A 16 4.83 14.36 22.37
N SER A 17 3.56 14.72 22.14
CA SER A 17 2.88 15.79 22.88
C SER A 17 2.07 15.31 24.06
N LEU A 18 1.59 14.06 24.05
CA LEU A 18 0.75 13.48 25.09
C LEU A 18 1.46 12.32 25.79
N LYS A 19 1.09 12.05 27.03
CA LYS A 19 1.66 10.94 27.82
C LYS A 19 0.56 10.07 28.40
N ASP A 20 0.90 8.79 28.56
CA ASP A 20 0.15 7.78 29.31
C ASP A 20 -1.36 7.81 29.00
N ARG A 21 -2.18 8.05 30.04
CA ARG A 21 -3.63 8.05 29.99
C ARG A 21 -4.22 9.05 29.00
N ASN A 22 -3.61 10.24 28.85
CA ASN A 22 -4.14 11.25 27.93
C ASN A 22 -3.90 10.83 26.48
N TYR A 23 -2.74 10.24 26.19
CA TYR A 23 -2.44 9.70 24.87
C TYR A 23 -3.40 8.55 24.51
N GLU A 24 -3.60 7.60 25.44
CA GLU A 24 -4.51 6.48 25.25
C GLU A 24 -5.97 6.94 25.06
N GLU A 25 -6.44 7.89 25.87
CA GLU A 25 -7.83 8.35 25.82
C GLU A 25 -8.13 9.15 24.55
N VAL A 26 -7.20 10.00 24.10
CA VAL A 26 -7.34 10.72 22.83
C VAL A 26 -7.38 9.74 21.66
N ARG A 27 -6.48 8.75 21.62
CA ARG A 27 -6.51 7.73 20.56
C ARG A 27 -7.76 6.88 20.62
N ARG A 28 -8.26 6.56 21.81
CA ARG A 28 -9.52 5.83 21.99
C ARG A 28 -10.70 6.57 21.40
N ILE A 29 -10.74 7.90 21.54
CA ILE A 29 -11.80 8.75 21.00
C ILE A 29 -11.66 8.91 19.47
N LEU A 30 -10.44 9.12 18.97
CA LEU A 30 -10.20 9.35 17.53
C LEU A 30 -10.30 8.09 16.68
N TYR A 31 -9.70 6.99 17.13
CA TYR A 31 -9.52 5.76 16.35
C TYR A 31 -10.35 4.58 16.88
N GLY A 32 -10.92 4.69 18.08
CA GLY A 32 -11.63 3.60 18.73
C GLY A 32 -10.69 2.65 19.47
N ARG A 33 -10.91 1.35 19.33
CA ARG A 33 -10.08 0.33 20.01
C ARG A 33 -8.65 0.32 19.47
N ALA A 34 -7.66 0.22 20.36
CA ALA A 34 -6.27 0.00 19.97
C ALA A 34 -6.08 -1.39 19.33
N PHE A 35 -5.39 -1.43 18.19
CA PHE A 35 -4.99 -2.65 17.51
C PHE A 35 -3.51 -2.94 17.77
N PRO A 36 -3.14 -4.18 18.15
CA PRO A 36 -1.75 -4.55 18.37
C PRO A 36 -0.95 -4.46 17.07
N VAL A 37 0.30 -3.99 17.20
CA VAL A 37 1.29 -4.01 16.12
C VAL A 37 1.65 -5.45 15.80
N LEU A 38 1.67 -5.79 14.52
CA LEU A 38 2.06 -7.11 14.04
C LEU A 38 3.57 -7.14 13.80
N GLU A 39 4.28 -8.06 14.45
CA GLU A 39 5.71 -8.24 14.21
C GLU A 39 5.97 -8.81 12.81
N LEU A 40 6.82 -8.10 12.06
CA LEU A 40 7.23 -8.46 10.71
C LEU A 40 8.67 -9.01 10.71
N SER A 41 8.99 -9.79 9.68
CA SER A 41 10.33 -10.35 9.51
C SER A 41 11.39 -9.26 9.39
N GLN A 42 12.59 -9.49 9.94
CA GLN A 42 13.69 -8.52 9.86
C GLN A 42 14.05 -8.22 8.40
N LYS A 43 14.03 -9.24 7.53
CA LYS A 43 14.24 -9.10 6.08
C LYS A 43 13.28 -8.09 5.45
N ALA A 44 11.98 -8.13 5.80
CA ALA A 44 11.00 -7.18 5.28
C ALA A 44 11.27 -5.75 5.78
N LYS A 45 11.64 -5.60 7.05
CA LYS A 45 12.01 -4.31 7.65
C LYS A 45 13.26 -3.73 6.96
N ASP A 46 14.29 -4.53 6.73
CA ASP A 46 15.54 -4.10 6.08
C ASP A 46 15.31 -3.67 4.63
N LEU A 47 14.48 -4.42 3.88
CA LEU A 47 14.13 -4.06 2.50
C LEU A 47 13.29 -2.77 2.43
N ALA A 48 12.39 -2.54 3.39
CA ALA A 48 11.64 -1.29 3.46
C ALA A 48 12.55 -0.08 3.73
N VAL A 49 13.52 -0.23 4.64
CA VAL A 49 14.54 0.80 4.91
C VAL A 49 15.38 1.07 3.67
N ASN A 50 15.87 0.02 3.00
CA ASN A 50 16.67 0.16 1.78
C ASN A 50 15.87 0.77 0.61
N GLY A 51 14.58 0.44 0.52
CA GLY A 51 13.65 1.00 -0.45
C GLY A 51 13.14 2.40 -0.11
N ASN A 52 13.52 2.94 1.06
CA ASN A 52 13.12 4.23 1.58
C ASN A 52 11.59 4.42 1.61
N PHE A 53 10.88 3.45 2.20
CA PHE A 53 9.44 3.55 2.45
C PHE A 53 9.06 3.01 3.84
N GLU A 54 7.96 3.53 4.37
CA GLU A 54 7.44 3.13 5.67
C GLU A 54 6.74 1.76 5.60
N LEU A 55 6.98 0.92 6.60
CA LEU A 55 6.33 -0.38 6.77
C LEU A 55 5.71 -0.48 8.16
N LYS A 56 4.38 -0.46 8.21
CA LYS A 56 3.57 -0.62 9.41
C LYS A 56 2.60 -1.79 9.24
N ALA A 57 2.40 -2.57 10.29
CA ALA A 57 1.44 -3.67 10.29
C ALA A 57 0.70 -3.76 11.63
N TYR A 58 -0.60 -4.00 11.55
CA TYR A 58 -1.50 -4.09 12.70
C TYR A 58 -2.37 -5.33 12.56
N SER A 59 -2.85 -5.85 13.69
CA SER A 59 -3.72 -7.03 13.72
C SER A 59 -5.11 -6.67 14.26
N VAL A 60 -6.12 -6.89 13.44
CA VAL A 60 -7.53 -6.83 13.86
C VAL A 60 -7.98 -8.24 14.24
N SER A 61 -8.55 -8.40 15.44
CA SER A 61 -8.97 -9.69 15.98
C SER A 61 -10.49 -9.74 16.15
N ALA A 62 -11.10 -10.87 15.78
CA ALA A 62 -12.48 -11.19 16.08
C ALA A 62 -12.60 -12.20 17.24
N GLN A 63 -13.78 -12.29 17.86
CA GLN A 63 -14.08 -13.31 18.85
C GLN A 63 -14.12 -14.69 18.18
N ALA A 64 -13.66 -15.73 18.90
CA ALA A 64 -13.73 -17.10 18.40
C ALA A 64 -15.19 -17.56 18.26
N GLU A 65 -15.56 -18.00 17.06
CA GLU A 65 -16.85 -18.65 16.82
C GLU A 65 -16.81 -20.12 17.28
N GLN A 66 -17.95 -20.64 17.71
CA GLN A 66 -18.06 -22.05 18.12
C GLN A 66 -18.10 -23.02 16.92
N LEU A 67 -18.62 -22.56 15.77
CA LEU A 67 -18.90 -23.40 14.61
C LEU A 67 -17.95 -23.18 13.43
N ARG A 68 -17.27 -22.03 13.37
CA ARG A 68 -16.41 -21.67 12.25
C ARG A 68 -14.98 -21.44 12.71
N ALA A 69 -14.05 -21.97 11.92
CA ALA A 69 -12.64 -21.67 12.09
C ALA A 69 -12.35 -20.20 11.71
N PRO A 70 -11.37 -19.55 12.35
CA PRO A 70 -10.95 -18.20 12.00
C PRO A 70 -10.50 -18.08 10.54
N ARG A 71 -11.02 -17.08 9.83
CA ARG A 71 -10.65 -16.80 8.44
C ARG A 71 -9.66 -15.64 8.37
N ARG A 72 -8.40 -15.93 8.72
CA ARG A 72 -7.34 -14.92 8.79
C ARG A 72 -6.85 -14.54 7.40
N VAL A 73 -6.81 -13.25 7.12
CA VAL A 73 -6.31 -12.66 5.86
C VAL A 73 -5.38 -11.51 6.22
N ARG A 74 -4.26 -11.40 5.50
CA ARG A 74 -3.36 -10.24 5.55
C ARG A 74 -3.60 -9.39 4.31
N ILE A 75 -3.91 -8.12 4.53
CA ILE A 75 -4.16 -7.14 3.47
C ILE A 75 -3.06 -6.09 3.57
N THR A 76 -2.51 -5.68 2.44
CA THR A 76 -1.55 -4.59 2.34
C THR A 76 -2.12 -3.50 1.47
N ALA A 77 -2.03 -2.26 1.94
CA ALA A 77 -2.30 -1.08 1.14
C ALA A 77 -0.98 -0.38 0.84
N ILE A 78 -0.74 -0.04 -0.42
CA ILE A 78 0.49 0.63 -0.86
C ILE A 78 0.14 2.05 -1.30
N GLN A 79 0.86 3.01 -0.71
CA GLN A 79 0.83 4.42 -1.09
C GLN A 79 2.22 4.84 -1.58
N ASN A 80 2.27 5.60 -2.66
CA ASN A 80 3.52 6.04 -3.27
C ASN A 80 3.40 7.43 -3.92
N SER A 81 4.55 8.10 -4.02
CA SER A 81 4.76 9.25 -4.89
C SER A 81 5.23 8.84 -6.29
N ILE A 82 5.05 9.74 -7.26
CA ILE A 82 5.66 9.62 -8.60
C ILE A 82 7.19 9.58 -8.52
N VAL A 83 7.82 8.96 -9.52
CA VAL A 83 9.27 8.72 -9.52
C VAL A 83 10.01 9.71 -10.41
N LEU A 84 9.55 9.88 -11.65
CA LEU A 84 10.17 10.80 -12.62
C LEU A 84 9.36 12.10 -12.73
N ALA A 85 10.00 13.14 -13.26
CA ALA A 85 9.33 14.39 -13.56
C ALA A 85 8.17 14.19 -14.55
N THR A 86 7.12 15.00 -14.41
CA THR A 86 5.92 14.92 -15.25
C THR A 86 6.17 15.26 -16.72
N THR A 87 7.33 15.87 -17.03
CA THR A 87 7.81 16.18 -18.38
C THR A 87 8.59 15.04 -19.03
N ALA A 88 8.90 13.95 -18.30
CA ALA A 88 9.58 12.79 -18.86
C ALA A 88 8.66 11.98 -19.80
N PRO A 89 9.20 11.15 -20.70
CA PRO A 89 8.36 10.30 -21.56
C PRO A 89 7.42 9.39 -20.75
N VAL A 90 6.14 9.29 -21.17
CA VAL A 90 5.09 8.51 -20.49
C VAL A 90 5.53 7.07 -20.21
N CYS A 91 6.17 6.42 -21.18
CA CYS A 91 6.65 5.05 -21.03
C CYS A 91 7.71 4.90 -19.92
N GLN A 92 8.57 5.89 -19.73
CA GLN A 92 9.60 5.89 -18.69
C GLN A 92 8.98 6.16 -17.32
N GLN A 93 8.03 7.11 -17.23
CA GLN A 93 7.30 7.40 -15.99
C GLN A 93 6.59 6.14 -15.47
N ARG A 94 5.83 5.45 -16.33
CA ARG A 94 5.15 4.20 -15.98
C ARG A 94 6.12 3.11 -15.56
N LYS A 95 7.21 2.91 -16.32
CA LYS A 95 8.21 1.88 -15.99
C LYS A 95 8.84 2.12 -14.62
N ALA A 96 9.19 3.37 -14.30
CA ALA A 96 9.76 3.72 -13.01
C ALA A 96 8.76 3.46 -11.85
N LEU A 97 7.46 3.68 -12.09
CA LEU A 97 6.40 3.34 -11.14
C LEU A 97 6.25 1.83 -10.97
N HIS A 98 6.28 1.05 -12.05
CA HIS A 98 6.27 -0.42 -12.00
C HIS A 98 7.45 -0.95 -11.17
N GLU A 99 8.67 -0.44 -11.38
CA GLU A 99 9.86 -0.84 -10.62
C GLU A 99 9.72 -0.52 -9.13
N LYS A 100 9.28 0.68 -8.77
CA LYS A 100 9.03 1.09 -7.37
C LYS A 100 7.98 0.22 -6.70
N ILE A 101 6.85 -0.01 -7.37
CA ILE A 101 5.75 -0.83 -6.83
C ILE A 101 6.14 -2.29 -6.74
N SER A 102 6.94 -2.81 -7.67
CA SER A 102 7.45 -4.19 -7.60
C SER A 102 8.20 -4.44 -6.30
N ALA A 103 9.08 -3.52 -5.89
CA ALA A 103 9.83 -3.63 -4.64
C ALA A 103 8.91 -3.58 -3.40
N MET A 104 7.87 -2.75 -3.43
CA MET A 104 6.88 -2.68 -2.34
C MET A 104 6.02 -3.95 -2.27
N ILE A 105 5.63 -4.52 -3.41
CA ILE A 105 4.89 -5.80 -3.46
C ILE A 105 5.77 -6.95 -2.96
N GLU A 106 7.07 -6.96 -3.26
CA GLU A 106 8.00 -7.96 -2.71
C GLU A 106 8.04 -7.92 -1.18
N VAL A 107 8.14 -6.71 -0.60
CA VAL A 107 8.08 -6.55 0.87
C VAL A 107 6.73 -6.96 1.43
N ALA A 108 5.62 -6.63 0.75
CA ALA A 108 4.29 -7.06 1.14
C ALA A 108 4.15 -8.60 1.14
N ALA A 109 4.69 -9.26 0.11
CA ALA A 109 4.76 -10.70 0.03
C ALA A 109 5.56 -11.28 1.20
N LEU A 110 6.76 -10.76 1.49
CA LEU A 110 7.56 -11.18 2.65
C LEU A 110 6.90 -10.91 4.01
N ALA A 111 5.93 -9.99 4.07
CA ALA A 111 5.07 -9.74 5.21
C ALA A 111 3.87 -10.71 5.27
N GLY A 112 3.77 -11.67 4.35
CA GLY A 112 2.71 -12.68 4.24
C GLY A 112 1.39 -12.12 3.70
N ALA A 113 1.41 -11.03 2.93
CA ALA A 113 0.21 -10.43 2.37
C ALA A 113 -0.55 -11.41 1.46
N ASN A 114 -1.86 -11.52 1.65
CA ASN A 114 -2.74 -12.27 0.77
C ASN A 114 -3.33 -11.37 -0.31
N ILE A 115 -3.64 -10.11 0.02
CA ILE A 115 -4.25 -9.14 -0.87
C ILE A 115 -3.42 -7.86 -0.83
N VAL A 116 -3.16 -7.25 -1.98
CA VAL A 116 -2.39 -6.01 -2.09
C VAL A 116 -3.17 -4.99 -2.90
N CYS A 117 -3.51 -3.86 -2.30
CA CYS A 117 -4.20 -2.77 -2.98
C CYS A 117 -3.24 -1.61 -3.26
N LEU A 118 -3.37 -1.01 -4.44
CA LEU A 118 -2.60 0.16 -4.88
C LEU A 118 -3.51 1.39 -4.86
N GLN A 119 -2.90 2.57 -4.75
CA GLN A 119 -3.64 3.84 -4.82
C GLN A 119 -4.28 4.06 -6.20
N GLU A 120 -5.26 4.97 -6.24
CA GLU A 120 -5.90 5.41 -7.47
C GLU A 120 -4.87 5.95 -8.48
N ALA A 121 -5.06 5.63 -9.76
CA ALA A 121 -4.23 6.08 -10.88
C ALA A 121 -2.71 5.93 -10.63
N TRP A 122 -2.29 4.90 -9.87
CA TRP A 122 -0.90 4.74 -9.40
C TRP A 122 0.16 4.68 -10.51
N THR A 123 -0.24 4.38 -11.76
CA THR A 123 0.65 4.29 -12.93
C THR A 123 0.96 5.64 -13.58
N MET A 124 0.38 6.75 -13.09
CA MET A 124 0.54 8.07 -13.69
C MET A 124 0.57 9.18 -12.64
N PRO A 125 1.11 10.37 -12.97
CA PRO A 125 0.86 11.56 -12.16
C PRO A 125 -0.63 11.93 -12.20
N PHE A 126 -1.13 12.50 -11.10
CA PHE A 126 -2.51 12.96 -11.00
C PHE A 126 -2.71 14.25 -11.82
N ALA A 127 -2.83 14.10 -13.14
CA ALA A 127 -2.77 15.19 -14.11
C ALA A 127 -4.12 15.78 -14.50
N PHE A 128 -5.24 15.27 -13.95
CA PHE A 128 -6.59 15.71 -14.32
C PHE A 128 -6.85 17.20 -14.06
N CYS A 129 -6.12 17.81 -13.13
CA CYS A 129 -6.19 19.24 -12.85
C CYS A 129 -5.77 20.12 -14.05
N THR A 130 -4.95 19.59 -14.96
CA THR A 130 -4.48 20.33 -16.15
C THR A 130 -5.57 20.52 -17.20
N ARG A 131 -6.57 19.62 -17.24
CA ARG A 131 -7.56 19.49 -18.32
C ARG A 131 -6.95 19.26 -19.70
N GLU A 132 -5.65 18.98 -19.77
CA GLU A 132 -4.95 18.72 -21.01
C GLU A 132 -5.21 17.27 -21.45
N ARG A 133 -5.33 17.07 -22.76
CA ARG A 133 -5.52 15.73 -23.32
C ARG A 133 -4.18 15.00 -23.45
N LEU A 134 -3.23 15.60 -24.17
CA LEU A 134 -1.91 15.03 -24.39
C LEU A 134 -0.89 15.68 -23.43
N PRO A 135 0.08 14.91 -22.91
CA PRO A 135 0.31 13.47 -23.15
C PRO A 135 -0.52 12.55 -22.23
N TRP A 136 -1.38 13.09 -21.36
CA TRP A 136 -2.02 12.32 -20.27
C TRP A 136 -2.87 11.15 -20.74
N THR A 137 -3.60 11.26 -21.85
CA THR A 137 -4.37 10.14 -22.40
C THR A 137 -3.51 8.98 -22.91
N GLU A 138 -2.19 9.16 -23.08
CA GLU A 138 -1.28 8.07 -23.45
C GLU A 138 -1.00 7.09 -22.28
N PHE A 139 -1.34 7.47 -21.04
CA PHE A 139 -1.31 6.55 -19.90
C PHE A 139 -2.48 5.56 -19.89
N ALA A 140 -3.52 5.79 -20.70
CA ALA A 140 -4.66 4.88 -20.78
C ALA A 140 -4.25 3.53 -21.38
N GLU A 141 -4.68 2.44 -20.74
CA GLU A 141 -4.33 1.08 -21.10
C GLU A 141 -5.58 0.19 -21.12
N SER A 142 -5.49 -0.96 -21.78
CA SER A 142 -6.51 -2.00 -21.65
C SER A 142 -6.51 -2.57 -20.23
N ALA A 143 -7.68 -2.67 -19.60
CA ALA A 143 -7.81 -3.28 -18.27
C ALA A 143 -7.40 -4.76 -18.25
N GLU A 144 -7.71 -5.50 -19.31
CA GLU A 144 -7.43 -6.95 -19.39
C GLU A 144 -6.05 -7.26 -19.96
N TYR A 145 -5.61 -6.52 -20.98
CA TYR A 145 -4.40 -6.85 -21.76
C TYR A 145 -3.30 -5.79 -21.66
N GLY A 146 -3.51 -4.73 -20.89
CA GLY A 146 -2.56 -3.63 -20.73
C GLY A 146 -1.24 -4.08 -20.12
N PRO A 147 -0.14 -3.35 -20.39
CA PRO A 147 1.16 -3.68 -19.84
C PRO A 147 1.17 -3.70 -18.31
N THR A 148 0.37 -2.83 -17.66
CA THR A 148 0.24 -2.83 -16.19
C THR A 148 -0.41 -4.10 -15.66
N THR A 149 -1.50 -4.57 -16.27
CA THR A 149 -2.18 -5.82 -15.87
C THR A 149 -1.26 -7.02 -16.07
N GLN A 150 -0.52 -7.07 -17.18
CA GLN A 150 0.47 -8.13 -17.42
C GLN A 150 1.60 -8.11 -16.39
N PHE A 151 2.12 -6.93 -16.07
CA PHE A 151 3.12 -6.74 -15.02
C PHE A 151 2.62 -7.25 -13.66
N LEU A 152 1.44 -6.82 -13.22
CA LEU A 152 0.87 -7.25 -11.93
C LEU A 152 0.61 -8.76 -11.89
N SER A 153 0.15 -9.35 -13.01
CA SER A 153 -0.01 -10.81 -13.12
C SER A 153 1.29 -11.56 -12.95
N GLN A 154 2.40 -11.04 -13.48
CA GLN A 154 3.72 -11.65 -13.35
C GLN A 154 4.25 -11.53 -11.94
N VAL A 155 4.20 -10.34 -11.33
CA VAL A 155 4.65 -10.11 -9.94
C VAL A 155 3.86 -10.98 -8.98
N GLY A 156 2.54 -11.02 -9.10
CA GLY A 156 1.69 -11.86 -8.24
C GLY A 156 2.04 -13.35 -8.30
N LYS A 157 2.39 -13.88 -9.49
CA LYS A 157 2.81 -15.28 -9.65
C LYS A 157 4.19 -15.56 -9.05
N LEU A 158 5.13 -14.61 -9.14
CA LEU A 158 6.47 -14.75 -8.58
C LEU A 158 6.42 -14.79 -7.06
N SER A 159 5.68 -13.86 -6.45
CA SER A 159 5.51 -13.77 -5.01
C SER A 159 4.88 -15.03 -4.40
N GLN A 160 3.96 -15.70 -5.10
CA GLN A 160 3.38 -16.97 -4.66
C GLN A 160 4.38 -18.15 -4.64
N LYS A 161 5.41 -18.12 -5.50
CA LYS A 161 6.36 -19.22 -5.65
C LYS A 161 7.41 -19.24 -4.54
N GLU A 162 7.81 -18.08 -4.05
CA GLU A 162 8.88 -17.96 -3.05
C GLU A 162 8.42 -18.35 -1.64
N GLU A 163 7.15 -18.14 -1.30
CA GLU A 163 6.70 -18.25 0.09
C GLU A 163 6.08 -19.61 0.46
N LYS A 164 5.85 -20.52 -0.50
CA LYS A 164 5.06 -21.77 -0.29
C LYS A 164 3.80 -21.53 0.58
N LEU A 165 3.22 -20.33 0.52
CA LEU A 165 2.06 -19.99 1.32
C LEU A 165 0.84 -20.72 0.77
N SER A 166 -0.01 -21.18 1.70
CA SER A 166 -1.33 -21.72 1.41
C SER A 166 -2.03 -20.86 0.35
N ALA A 167 -2.52 -21.51 -0.69
CA ALA A 167 -3.05 -20.96 -1.94
C ALA A 167 -4.03 -19.78 -1.75
N ASN A 168 -3.50 -18.57 -1.58
CA ASN A 168 -4.29 -17.36 -1.44
C ASN A 168 -3.83 -16.34 -2.49
N LYS A 169 -4.82 -15.83 -3.21
CA LYS A 169 -4.70 -15.07 -4.44
C LYS A 169 -4.34 -13.62 -4.11
N VAL A 170 -3.22 -13.12 -4.64
CA VAL A 170 -2.89 -11.70 -4.64
C VAL A 170 -3.80 -11.02 -5.64
N TYR A 171 -4.84 -10.35 -5.16
CA TYR A 171 -5.67 -9.46 -5.96
C TYR A 171 -5.11 -8.06 -5.84
N VAL A 172 -4.90 -7.41 -7.00
CA VAL A 172 -4.43 -6.04 -7.12
C VAL A 172 -5.45 -5.29 -7.97
N GLU A 173 -6.40 -4.60 -7.36
CA GLU A 173 -7.31 -3.70 -8.07
C GLU A 173 -7.64 -2.48 -7.23
N ALA A 174 -7.45 -1.30 -7.82
CA ALA A 174 -8.29 -0.14 -7.59
C ALA A 174 -8.81 0.27 -8.98
N HIS A 175 -9.93 -0.33 -9.38
CA HIS A 175 -10.70 0.13 -10.54
C HIS A 175 -11.87 1.01 -10.04
N GLU A 176 -12.18 2.07 -10.79
CA GLU A 176 -13.04 3.21 -10.40
C GLU A 176 -14.51 2.90 -10.04
N ASP A 177 -14.96 1.65 -9.99
CA ASP A 177 -16.38 1.36 -9.78
C ASP A 177 -16.79 0.94 -8.35
N PHE A 178 -15.88 0.87 -7.38
CA PHE A 178 -16.26 0.62 -5.98
C PHE A 178 -15.38 1.37 -4.98
N VAL A 179 -16.02 2.29 -4.23
CA VAL A 179 -15.52 2.74 -2.92
C VAL A 179 -15.51 1.53 -2.00
N LEU A 180 -14.38 0.81 -1.94
CA LEU A 180 -14.20 -0.30 -1.02
C LEU A 180 -13.62 0.23 0.30
N PHE A 181 -14.49 0.61 1.23
CA PHE A 181 -14.15 0.58 2.65
C PHE A 181 -14.02 -0.90 3.06
N ALA A 182 -12.82 -1.46 2.99
CA ALA A 182 -12.54 -2.78 3.55
C ALA A 182 -12.18 -2.64 5.04
N VAL A 183 -13.20 -2.52 5.89
CA VAL A 183 -13.11 -2.93 7.30
C VAL A 183 -13.71 -4.33 7.37
N VAL A 184 -12.87 -5.35 7.61
CA VAL A 184 -13.30 -6.66 8.12
C VAL A 184 -12.28 -7.17 9.11
#